data_AF-A0A7S1VDE6-F1
#
_entry.id   AF-A0A7S1VDE6-F1
#
_cell.length_a   1.000
_cell.length_b   1.000
_cell.length_c   1.000
_cell.angle_alpha   90.00
_cell.angle_beta   90.00
_cell.angle_gamma   90.00
#
_symmetry.space_group_name_H-M   'P 1'
#
loop_
_entity.id
_entity.type
_entity.pdbx_description
1 polymer ?
#
loop_
_entity_poly.entity_id
_entity_poly.type
_entity_poly.pdbx_seq_one_letter_code
_entity_poly.pdbx_strand_id
1 'polypeptide(L)'
;AAAKKKKEAANKKSSSSSNGNYRSASDALYGSESKKGKLIQQLLSRWWYAMTWPAPESLPQKPPKHYDSMDGFPGVYVCSSGDHVGKIHDMRDHSKAPSFTNFCRMEASELKSMLLMALEKQKKDLIQAEGKGASPTEKDLNDLIKWTNKLNPSTVDKEAQKVLKNAKIKV
;
A
#
# COMPACT_ATOMS: atom_id res chain seq x y z
N ALA A 1 44.38 -14.83 46.69
CA ALA A 1 44.38 -14.91 45.21
C ALA A 1 43.52 -16.10 44.77
N ALA A 2 42.38 -15.85 44.12
CA ALA A 2 41.55 -16.90 43.55
C ALA A 2 40.84 -16.34 42.30
N ALA A 3 41.50 -16.47 41.14
CA ALA A 3 40.95 -16.09 39.85
C ALA A 3 40.05 -17.21 39.32
N LYS A 4 38.73 -16.97 39.26
CA LYS A 4 37.78 -17.82 38.51
C LYS A 4 37.46 -17.14 37.16
N LYS A 5 38.00 -17.71 36.09
CA LYS A 5 37.68 -17.38 34.69
C LYS A 5 36.18 -17.61 34.42
N LYS A 6 35.45 -16.57 34.02
CA LYS A 6 34.11 -16.69 33.41
C LYS A 6 34.29 -16.94 31.90
N LYS A 7 33.71 -18.03 31.41
CA LYS A 7 33.55 -18.34 29.98
C LYS A 7 32.53 -17.36 29.38
N GLU A 8 32.95 -16.55 28.41
CA GLU A 8 32.04 -15.84 27.52
C GLU A 8 31.39 -16.85 26.57
N ALA A 9 30.06 -16.93 26.60
CA ALA A 9 29.28 -17.65 25.62
C ALA A 9 29.17 -16.79 24.36
N ALA A 10 29.81 -17.23 23.28
CA ALA A 10 29.71 -16.60 21.97
C ALA A 10 28.26 -16.66 21.47
N ASN A 11 27.58 -15.52 21.49
CA ASN A 11 26.24 -15.37 20.95
C ASN A 11 26.32 -15.36 19.41
N LYS A 12 26.31 -16.55 18.80
CA LYS A 12 26.04 -16.72 17.36
C LYS A 12 24.60 -16.30 17.10
N LYS A 13 24.37 -15.00 16.85
CA LYS A 13 23.14 -14.58 16.16
C LYS A 13 23.23 -15.10 14.73
N SER A 14 22.44 -16.13 14.48
CA SER A 14 22.16 -16.71 13.18
C SER A 14 21.76 -15.63 12.19
N SER A 15 22.67 -15.24 11.32
CA SER A 15 22.32 -14.63 10.05
C SER A 15 21.66 -15.72 9.18
N SER A 16 20.38 -15.96 9.38
CA SER A 16 19.59 -16.69 8.40
C SER A 16 19.29 -15.73 7.24
N SER A 17 20.30 -15.50 6.39
CA SER A 17 20.04 -15.10 5.01
C SER A 17 19.44 -16.31 4.30
N SER A 18 18.15 -16.55 4.53
CA SER A 18 17.41 -17.42 3.64
C SER A 18 17.29 -16.66 2.32
N ASN A 19 18.18 -16.98 1.38
CA ASN A 19 18.08 -16.61 -0.03
C ASN A 19 16.92 -17.39 -0.67
N GLY A 20 15.73 -17.34 -0.05
CA GLY A 20 14.50 -17.79 -0.66
C GLY A 20 14.11 -16.74 -1.68
N ASN A 21 13.92 -17.15 -2.93
CA ASN A 21 13.27 -16.31 -3.94
C ASN A 21 11.93 -15.83 -3.38
N TYR A 22 11.91 -14.64 -2.76
CA TYR A 22 10.70 -14.03 -2.23
C TYR A 22 9.88 -13.56 -3.42
N ARG A 23 9.05 -14.46 -3.94
CA ARG A 23 8.11 -14.19 -5.04
C ARG A 23 6.76 -13.86 -4.43
N SER A 24 6.46 -12.58 -4.31
CA SER A 24 5.15 -12.11 -3.87
C SER A 24 4.23 -11.90 -5.08
N ALA A 25 2.91 -11.94 -4.85
CA ALA A 25 1.93 -11.59 -5.87
C ALA A 25 2.16 -10.17 -6.41
N SER A 26 2.69 -9.27 -5.55
CA SER A 26 3.09 -7.93 -5.97
C SER A 26 4.23 -7.94 -6.98
N ASP A 27 5.31 -8.69 -6.72
CA ASP A 27 6.45 -8.80 -7.62
C ASP A 27 6.04 -9.36 -8.99
N ALA A 28 5.26 -10.45 -8.98
CA ALA A 28 4.82 -11.10 -10.21
C ALA A 28 3.90 -10.22 -11.08
N LEU A 29 2.89 -9.57 -10.47
CA LEU A 29 1.93 -8.76 -11.23
C LEU A 29 2.50 -7.41 -11.65
N TYR A 30 3.39 -6.83 -10.84
CA TYR A 30 4.08 -5.58 -11.15
C TYR A 30 5.09 -5.76 -12.29
N GLY A 31 5.87 -6.85 -12.27
CA GLY A 31 6.93 -7.10 -13.26
C GLY A 31 6.47 -7.68 -14.60
N SER A 32 5.20 -8.09 -14.75
CA SER A 32 4.72 -8.81 -15.93
C SER A 32 3.90 -7.99 -16.93
N GLU A 33 3.87 -6.65 -16.82
CA GLU A 33 2.98 -5.78 -17.60
C GLU A 33 1.49 -6.21 -17.55
N SER A 34 1.08 -6.87 -16.45
CA SER A 34 -0.30 -7.36 -16.32
C SER A 34 -1.27 -6.20 -16.24
N LYS A 35 -2.46 -6.34 -16.85
CA LYS A 35 -3.49 -5.29 -16.76
C LYS A 35 -3.93 -5.04 -15.33
N LYS A 36 -3.98 -6.08 -14.49
CA LYS A 36 -4.30 -5.96 -13.07
C LYS A 36 -3.19 -5.20 -12.31
N GLY A 37 -1.93 -5.51 -12.59
CA GLY A 37 -0.80 -4.77 -12.02
C GLY A 37 -0.83 -3.29 -12.39
N LYS A 38 -1.05 -2.97 -13.67
CA LYS A 38 -1.20 -1.59 -14.14
C LYS A 38 -2.40 -0.90 -13.49
N LEU A 39 -3.54 -1.58 -13.35
CA LEU A 39 -4.73 -1.05 -12.68
C LEU A 39 -4.42 -0.66 -11.22
N ILE A 40 -3.72 -1.54 -10.49
CA ILE A 40 -3.31 -1.30 -9.10
C ILE A 40 -2.33 -0.14 -9.00
N GLN A 41 -1.31 -0.08 -9.85
CA GLN A 41 -0.35 1.02 -9.88
C GLN A 41 -1.03 2.37 -10.11
N GLN A 42 -1.95 2.41 -11.08
CA GLN A 42 -2.72 3.61 -11.38
C GLN A 42 -3.68 3.98 -10.25
N LEU A 43 -4.20 3.02 -9.48
CA LEU A 43 -5.00 3.33 -8.30
C LEU A 43 -4.13 3.88 -7.16
N LEU A 44 -2.98 3.27 -6.89
CA LEU A 44 -2.08 3.65 -5.80
C LEU A 44 -1.51 5.08 -5.95
N SER A 45 -1.38 5.61 -7.16
CA SER A 45 -0.92 7.00 -7.34
C SER A 45 -1.96 8.06 -6.94
N ARG A 46 -3.18 7.64 -6.61
CA ARG A 46 -4.35 8.53 -6.40
C ARG A 46 -5.40 7.89 -5.48
N TRP A 47 -4.96 6.98 -4.60
CA TRP A 47 -5.88 6.15 -3.80
C TRP A 47 -6.75 6.99 -2.86
N TRP A 48 -6.23 8.11 -2.37
CA TRP A 48 -6.91 9.01 -1.43
C TRP A 48 -8.17 9.66 -2.01
N TYR A 49 -8.32 9.64 -3.33
CA TYR A 49 -9.58 10.06 -3.97
C TYR A 49 -10.67 9.00 -3.90
N ALA A 50 -10.33 7.72 -3.81
CA ALA A 50 -11.29 6.61 -3.83
C ALA A 50 -11.63 6.06 -2.44
N MET A 51 -10.71 6.21 -1.47
CA MET A 51 -10.88 5.64 -0.15
C MET A 51 -10.21 6.50 0.92
N THR A 52 -10.71 6.37 2.15
CA THR A 52 -10.09 6.97 3.33
C THR A 52 -9.31 5.88 4.07
N TRP A 53 -8.01 6.12 4.29
CA TRP A 53 -7.18 5.29 5.14
C TRP A 53 -6.17 6.15 5.90
N PRO A 54 -5.97 5.91 7.21
CA PRO A 54 -6.75 5.02 8.07
C PRO A 54 -8.20 5.48 8.22
N ALA A 55 -9.11 4.56 8.53
CA ALA A 55 -10.50 4.89 8.77
C ALA A 55 -10.62 5.62 10.12
N PRO A 56 -11.17 6.84 10.20
CA PRO A 56 -11.18 7.64 11.44
C PRO A 56 -11.80 6.91 12.63
N GLU A 57 -12.85 6.11 12.39
CA GLU A 57 -13.55 5.30 13.37
C GLU A 57 -12.72 4.12 13.91
N SER A 58 -11.68 3.71 13.18
CA SER A 58 -10.78 2.63 13.62
C SER A 58 -9.64 3.11 14.52
N LEU A 59 -9.47 4.43 14.66
CA LEU A 59 -8.39 5.02 15.44
C LEU A 59 -8.82 5.28 16.88
N PRO A 60 -7.90 5.18 17.86
CA PRO A 60 -8.21 5.56 19.22
C PRO A 60 -8.40 7.07 19.30
N GLN A 61 -9.44 7.51 20.03
CA GLN A 61 -9.76 8.94 20.19
C GLN A 61 -8.68 9.73 20.93
N LYS A 62 -7.86 9.05 21.73
CA LYS A 62 -6.76 9.64 22.49
C LYS A 62 -5.49 8.83 22.29
N PRO A 63 -4.31 9.46 22.29
CA PRO A 63 -3.04 8.77 22.27
C PRO A 63 -2.91 7.76 23.42
N PRO A 64 -2.21 6.63 23.21
CA PRO A 64 -1.82 5.74 24.29
C PRO A 64 -0.98 6.46 25.36
N LYS A 65 -1.01 5.96 26.59
CA LYS A 65 -0.24 6.53 27.71
C LYS A 65 1.25 6.62 27.35
N HIS A 66 1.87 7.77 27.60
CA HIS A 66 3.27 8.08 27.28
C HIS A 66 3.59 8.30 25.80
N TYR A 67 2.57 8.34 24.94
CA TYR A 67 2.72 8.61 23.53
C TYR A 67 1.99 9.89 23.13
N ASP A 68 2.58 10.62 22.18
CA ASP A 68 1.97 11.76 21.52
C ASP A 68 1.61 11.42 20.07
N SER A 69 0.53 12.01 19.56
CA SER A 69 0.15 11.88 18.15
C SER A 69 1.20 12.51 17.24
N MET A 70 1.53 11.83 16.15
CA MET A 70 2.34 12.42 15.08
C MET A 70 1.46 13.24 14.14
N ASP A 71 1.79 14.53 14.00
CA ASP A 71 1.08 15.41 13.07
C ASP A 71 1.23 14.93 11.62
N GLY A 72 0.14 15.02 10.85
CA GLY A 72 0.06 14.48 9.49
C GLY A 72 -0.01 12.95 9.37
N PHE A 73 0.13 12.19 10.46
CA PHE A 73 0.06 10.72 10.46
C PHE A 73 -0.99 10.19 11.46
N PRO A 74 -2.29 10.29 11.14
CA PRO A 74 -3.35 9.78 12.00
C PRO A 74 -3.12 8.30 12.37
N GLY A 75 -3.25 7.97 13.66
CA GLY A 75 -3.03 6.62 14.17
C GLY A 75 -1.57 6.20 14.36
N VAL A 76 -0.63 7.10 14.12
CA VAL A 76 0.80 6.90 14.43
C VAL A 76 1.18 7.78 15.62
N TYR A 77 1.86 7.18 16.58
CA TYR A 77 2.24 7.83 17.82
C TYR A 77 3.72 7.66 18.11
N VAL A 78 4.33 8.65 18.77
CA VAL A 78 5.72 8.59 19.23
C VAL A 78 5.74 8.61 20.75
N CYS A 79 6.51 7.72 21.36
CA CYS A 79 6.67 7.70 22.80
C CYS A 79 7.47 8.94 23.24
N SER A 80 6.90 9.79 24.07
CA SER A 80 7.50 11.06 24.53
C SER A 80 7.94 11.03 25.99
N SER A 81 7.56 9.99 26.75
CA SER A 81 7.97 9.81 28.15
C SER A 81 8.13 8.34 28.55
N GLY A 82 8.80 8.07 29.67
CA GLY A 82 9.03 6.70 30.18
C GLY A 82 10.24 5.99 29.56
N ASP A 83 10.23 4.66 29.55
CA ASP A 83 11.43 3.86 29.20
C ASP A 83 11.67 3.70 27.69
N HIS A 84 10.69 4.06 26.85
CA HIS A 84 10.69 3.79 25.42
C HIS A 84 10.67 5.07 24.56
N VAL A 85 11.16 6.20 25.09
CA VAL A 85 11.15 7.50 24.38
C VAL A 85 11.73 7.35 22.97
N GLY A 86 11.04 7.94 22.00
CA GLY A 86 11.38 7.89 20.57
C GLY A 86 10.82 6.67 19.82
N LYS A 87 10.24 5.68 20.51
CA LYS A 87 9.61 4.53 19.86
C LYS A 87 8.34 4.94 19.12
N ILE A 88 8.24 4.55 17.84
CA ILE A 88 7.03 4.72 17.03
C ILE A 88 6.07 3.56 17.28
N HIS A 89 4.81 3.90 17.50
CA HIS A 89 3.70 2.98 17.59
C HIS A 89 2.66 3.30 16.52
N ASP A 90 2.61 2.47 15.49
CA ASP A 90 1.61 2.56 14.42
C ASP A 90 0.43 1.64 14.76
N MET A 91 -0.74 2.24 14.97
CA MET A 91 -1.97 1.54 15.32
C MET A 91 -2.96 1.45 14.15
N ARG A 92 -2.55 1.86 12.95
CA ARG A 92 -3.40 1.79 11.76
C ARG A 92 -3.65 0.33 11.36
N ASP A 93 -4.79 0.05 10.74
CA ASP A 93 -5.07 -1.28 10.18
C ASP A 93 -4.31 -1.47 8.86
N HIS A 94 -3.20 -2.22 8.91
CA HIS A 94 -2.35 -2.50 7.74
C HIS A 94 -3.01 -3.47 6.75
N SER A 95 -4.01 -4.25 7.17
CA SER A 95 -4.75 -5.16 6.29
C SER A 95 -5.62 -4.42 5.28
N LYS A 96 -6.01 -3.18 5.62
CA LYS A 96 -6.81 -2.28 4.76
C LYS A 96 -5.98 -1.15 4.14
N ALA A 97 -4.67 -1.15 4.35
CA ALA A 97 -3.80 -0.11 3.82
C ALA A 97 -3.83 -0.09 2.28
N PRO A 98 -3.77 1.09 1.64
CA PRO A 98 -3.65 1.22 0.20
C PRO A 98 -2.26 0.74 -0.22
N SER A 99 -2.15 -0.56 -0.46
CA SER A 99 -0.90 -1.23 -0.82
C SER A 99 -1.14 -2.19 -1.98
N PHE A 100 -0.10 -2.44 -2.76
CA PHE A 100 -0.20 -3.40 -3.87
C PHE A 100 -0.62 -4.78 -3.35
N THR A 101 -0.06 -5.20 -2.21
CA THR A 101 -0.36 -6.49 -1.58
C THR A 101 -1.83 -6.65 -1.20
N ASN A 102 -2.48 -5.57 -0.74
CA ASN A 102 -3.90 -5.63 -0.41
C ASN A 102 -4.76 -5.56 -1.68
N PHE A 103 -4.42 -4.65 -2.61
CA PHE A 103 -5.17 -4.47 -3.84
C PHE A 103 -5.08 -5.65 -4.80
N CYS A 104 -3.99 -6.42 -4.82
CA CYS A 104 -3.88 -7.59 -5.70
C CYS A 104 -4.86 -8.71 -5.38
N ARG A 105 -5.38 -8.74 -4.14
CA ARG A 105 -6.38 -9.69 -3.66
C ARG A 105 -7.82 -9.26 -3.98
N MET A 106 -8.03 -8.00 -4.35
CA MET A 106 -9.35 -7.47 -4.72
C MET A 106 -9.72 -7.91 -6.13
N GLU A 107 -11.01 -7.99 -6.42
CA GLU A 107 -11.52 -8.25 -7.76
C GLU A 107 -11.20 -7.07 -8.71
N ALA A 108 -10.92 -7.34 -9.98
CA ALA A 108 -10.60 -6.26 -10.92
C ALA A 108 -11.79 -5.31 -11.16
N SER A 109 -13.02 -5.76 -10.91
CA SER A 109 -14.23 -4.93 -11.01
C SER A 109 -14.25 -3.84 -9.95
N GLU A 110 -13.90 -4.19 -8.72
CA GLU A 110 -13.79 -3.28 -7.59
C GLU A 110 -12.64 -2.28 -7.80
N LEU A 111 -11.46 -2.77 -8.16
CA LEU A 111 -10.30 -1.94 -8.49
C LEU A 111 -10.60 -0.96 -9.64
N LYS A 112 -11.33 -1.40 -10.66
CA LYS A 112 -11.77 -0.56 -11.78
C LYS A 112 -12.70 0.56 -11.29
N SER A 113 -13.68 0.23 -10.46
CA SER A 113 -14.62 1.21 -9.90
C SER A 113 -13.89 2.26 -9.05
N MET A 114 -12.99 1.82 -8.17
CA MET A 114 -12.16 2.70 -7.36
C MET A 114 -11.28 3.62 -8.21
N LEU A 115 -10.62 3.08 -9.24
CA LEU A 115 -9.78 3.90 -10.12
C LEU A 115 -10.59 4.95 -10.88
N LEU A 116 -11.76 4.59 -11.41
CA LEU A 116 -12.63 5.56 -12.09
C LEU A 116 -13.07 6.67 -11.14
N MET A 117 -13.50 6.32 -9.91
CA MET A 117 -13.83 7.32 -8.90
C MET A 117 -12.65 8.24 -8.59
N ALA A 118 -11.45 7.69 -8.45
CA ALA A 118 -10.25 8.47 -8.19
C ALA A 118 -9.94 9.45 -9.33
N LEU A 119 -10.02 8.98 -10.57
CA LEU A 119 -9.72 9.78 -11.76
C LEU A 119 -10.72 10.91 -11.96
N GLU A 120 -12.02 10.66 -11.78
CA GLU A 120 -13.05 11.68 -11.91
C GLU A 120 -12.92 12.78 -10.84
N LYS A 121 -12.61 12.40 -9.59
CA LYS A 121 -12.36 13.38 -8.52
C LYS A 121 -11.07 14.16 -8.76
N GLN A 122 -9.98 13.49 -9.13
CA GLN A 122 -8.71 14.15 -9.47
C GLN A 122 -8.90 15.14 -10.62
N LYS A 123 -9.64 14.76 -11.66
CA LYS A 123 -9.96 15.64 -12.78
C LYS A 123 -10.80 16.84 -12.35
N LYS A 124 -11.81 16.63 -11.50
CA LYS A 124 -12.65 17.71 -10.98
C LYS A 124 -11.81 18.75 -10.22
N ASP A 125 -10.93 18.29 -9.33
CA ASP A 125 -10.05 19.17 -8.57
C ASP A 125 -9.08 19.92 -9.48
N LEU A 126 -8.52 19.25 -10.48
CA LEU A 126 -7.64 19.87 -11.47
C LEU A 126 -8.35 21.00 -12.23
N ILE A 127 -9.56 20.74 -12.73
CA ILE A 127 -10.37 21.74 -13.43
C ILE A 127 -10.73 22.91 -12.51
N GLN A 128 -10.99 22.64 -11.22
CA GLN A 128 -11.27 23.69 -10.24
C GLN A 128 -10.03 24.56 -9.96
N ALA A 129 -8.83 23.98 -9.93
CA ALA A 129 -7.60 24.70 -9.63
C ALA A 129 -7.03 25.46 -10.83
N GLU A 130 -7.07 24.85 -12.02
CA GLU A 130 -6.34 25.35 -13.21
C GLU A 130 -7.27 25.83 -14.33
N GLY A 131 -8.56 25.51 -14.27
CA GLY A 131 -9.50 25.74 -15.35
C GLY A 131 -9.51 24.62 -16.40
N LYS A 132 -10.64 24.49 -17.09
CA LYS A 132 -10.86 23.41 -18.06
C LYS A 132 -9.99 23.60 -19.31
N GLY A 133 -9.30 22.55 -19.72
CA GLY A 133 -8.45 22.51 -20.92
C GLY A 133 -7.10 23.22 -20.77
N ALA A 134 -6.76 23.67 -19.56
CA ALA A 134 -5.54 24.44 -19.32
C ALA A 134 -4.28 23.58 -19.24
N SER A 135 -4.38 22.30 -18.81
CA SER A 135 -3.20 21.45 -18.61
C SER A 135 -3.20 20.16 -19.44
N PRO A 136 -2.01 19.72 -19.91
CA PRO A 136 -1.82 18.39 -20.50
C PRO A 136 -2.29 17.26 -19.58
N THR A 137 -2.21 17.47 -18.26
CA THR A 137 -2.66 16.53 -17.23
C THR A 137 -4.15 16.17 -17.39
N GLU A 138 -5.02 17.10 -17.78
CA GLU A 138 -6.43 16.78 -18.02
C GLU A 138 -6.59 15.77 -19.16
N LYS A 139 -5.78 15.89 -20.22
CA LYS A 139 -5.79 14.94 -21.34
C LYS A 139 -5.34 13.56 -20.89
N ASP A 140 -4.26 13.47 -20.11
CA ASP A 140 -3.75 12.20 -19.58
C ASP A 140 -4.78 11.50 -18.70
N LEU A 141 -5.50 12.25 -17.85
CA LEU A 141 -6.60 11.72 -17.04
C LEU A 141 -7.73 11.20 -17.91
N ASN A 142 -8.13 11.95 -18.94
CA ASN A 142 -9.18 11.51 -19.87
C ASN A 142 -8.81 10.23 -20.62
N ASP A 143 -7.56 10.11 -21.07
CA ASP A 143 -7.08 8.92 -21.78
C ASP A 143 -6.99 7.72 -20.83
N LEU A 144 -6.63 7.94 -19.58
CA LEU A 144 -6.64 6.91 -18.56
C LEU A 144 -8.06 6.47 -18.17
N ILE A 145 -9.03 7.40 -18.10
CA ILE A 145 -10.46 7.09 -17.92
C ILE A 145 -10.96 6.21 -19.08
N LYS A 146 -10.65 6.58 -20.33
CA LYS A 146 -11.00 5.78 -21.52
C LYS A 146 -10.39 4.38 -21.45
N TRP A 147 -9.10 4.28 -21.11
CA TRP A 147 -8.43 2.98 -20.95
C TRP A 147 -9.12 2.14 -19.88
N THR A 148 -9.37 2.71 -18.71
CA THR A 148 -9.99 2.03 -17.56
C THR A 148 -11.38 1.51 -17.94
N ASN A 149 -12.19 2.34 -18.62
CA ASN A 149 -13.52 1.95 -19.09
C ASN A 149 -13.51 0.76 -20.06
N LYS A 150 -12.51 0.68 -20.94
CA LYS A 150 -12.34 -0.43 -21.91
C LYS A 150 -11.93 -1.76 -21.27
N LEU A 151 -11.45 -1.77 -20.02
CA LEU A 151 -11.07 -3.01 -19.35
C LEU A 151 -12.30 -3.89 -19.08
N ASN A 152 -12.18 -5.17 -19.43
CA ASN A 152 -13.12 -6.22 -19.03
C ASN A 152 -12.60 -6.89 -17.74
N PRO A 153 -13.26 -6.71 -16.58
CA PRO A 153 -12.77 -7.22 -15.29
C PRO A 153 -12.49 -8.73 -15.27
N SER A 154 -13.43 -9.54 -15.78
CA SER A 154 -13.27 -10.99 -15.81
C SER A 154 -12.03 -11.44 -16.61
N THR A 155 -11.73 -10.73 -17.69
CA THR A 155 -10.52 -11.01 -18.49
C THR A 155 -9.26 -10.62 -17.73
N VAL A 156 -9.27 -9.48 -17.04
CA VAL A 156 -8.15 -8.99 -16.23
C VAL A 156 -7.84 -9.94 -15.08
N ASP A 157 -8.85 -10.46 -14.38
CA ASP A 157 -8.64 -11.42 -13.30
C ASP A 157 -8.13 -12.78 -13.80
N LYS A 158 -8.65 -13.28 -14.94
CA LYS A 158 -8.13 -14.50 -15.57
C LYS A 158 -6.66 -14.37 -15.96
N GLU A 159 -6.28 -13.23 -16.54
CA GLU A 159 -4.89 -12.91 -16.89
C GLU A 159 -4.00 -12.90 -15.64
N ALA A 160 -4.43 -12.21 -14.58
CA ALA A 160 -3.72 -12.15 -13.32
C ALA A 160 -3.54 -13.55 -12.68
N GLN A 161 -4.59 -14.37 -12.66
CA GLN A 161 -4.51 -15.74 -12.17
C GLN A 161 -3.50 -16.58 -12.97
N LYS A 162 -3.42 -16.39 -14.30
CA LYS A 162 -2.42 -17.06 -15.14
C LYS A 162 -1.00 -16.62 -14.77
N VAL A 163 -0.77 -15.33 -14.58
CA VAL A 163 0.53 -14.78 -14.15
C VAL A 163 0.94 -15.38 -12.80
N LEU A 164 0.04 -15.38 -11.83
CA LEU A 164 0.29 -15.90 -10.48
C LEU A 164 0.58 -17.40 -10.48
N LYS A 165 -0.17 -18.19 -11.26
CA LYS A 165 0.09 -19.63 -11.46
C LYS A 165 1.47 -19.87 -12.07
N ASN A 166 1.84 -19.12 -13.10
CA ASN A 166 3.16 -19.24 -13.74
C ASN A 166 4.30 -18.87 -12.79
N ALA A 167 4.07 -17.89 -11.90
CA ALA A 167 5.00 -17.50 -10.86
C ALA A 167 5.09 -18.51 -9.70
N LYS A 168 4.22 -19.53 -9.68
CA LYS A 168 4.03 -20.52 -8.60
C LYS A 168 3.58 -19.89 -7.28
N ILE A 169 2.81 -18.82 -7.37
CA ILE A 169 2.26 -18.08 -6.22
C ILE A 169 0.83 -18.55 -5.99
N LYS A 170 0.55 -19.02 -4.76
CA LYS A 170 -0.82 -19.24 -4.30
C LYS A 170 -1.32 -17.93 -3.69
N VAL A 171 -2.44 -17.42 -4.20
CA VAL A 171 -3.14 -16.25 -3.67
C VAL A 171 -4.40 -16.72 -2.98
#